data_AF-A0A3R6YQ52-F1
#
_entry.id   AF-A0A3R6YQ52-F1
#
_cell.length_a   1.000
_cell.length_b   1.000
_cell.length_c   1.000
_cell.angle_alpha   90.00
_cell.angle_beta   90.00
_cell.angle_gamma   90.00
#
_symmetry.space_group_name_H-M   'P 1'
#
loop_
_entity.id
_entity.type
_entity.pdbx_description
1 polymer ?
#
loop_
_entity_poly.entity_id
_entity_poly.type
_entity_poly.pdbx_seq_one_letter_code
_entity_poly.pdbx_strand_id
1 'polypeptide(L)'
;MDDYRNQNLKKIDKLLSDCDINSGKQLVKEIVSNIDDRIVELLLSRDSNQYYILTSTRNDVFLMSFVKNDYNSVDLQKDKKINICKAKFIKGTPNGELIITFPNKEWHLKNIIKGRVFDFLQDVKPVNINNAFYDSSIRGEFHQLLDPDHAEEIDKLRRYMQEGHISHYEYDDYNPSISKAGK
;
A
#
# COMPACT_ATOMS: atom_id res chain seq x y z
N MET A 1 7.36 -2.39 24.32
CA MET A 1 7.75 -3.11 23.09
C MET A 1 6.76 -4.24 22.74
N ASP A 2 6.12 -4.90 23.71
CA ASP A 2 5.22 -6.05 23.43
C ASP A 2 3.90 -5.76 22.71
N ASP A 3 3.49 -4.49 22.59
CA ASP A 3 2.19 -4.14 22.03
C ASP A 3 2.13 -4.32 20.49
N TYR A 4 3.19 -3.92 19.78
CA TYR A 4 3.23 -4.05 18.32
C TYR A 4 3.34 -5.49 17.85
N ARG A 5 4.11 -6.33 18.55
CA ARG A 5 4.25 -7.76 18.22
C ARG A 5 2.89 -8.46 18.13
N ASN A 6 2.06 -8.31 19.15
CA ASN A 6 0.74 -8.94 19.19
C ASN A 6 -0.22 -8.37 18.13
N GLN A 7 -0.16 -7.06 17.88
CA GLN A 7 -0.97 -6.42 16.84
C GLN A 7 -0.55 -6.89 15.43
N ASN A 8 0.75 -6.97 15.17
CA ASN A 8 1.31 -7.41 13.91
C ASN A 8 0.95 -8.88 13.62
N LEU A 9 1.07 -9.75 14.62
CA LEU A 9 0.65 -11.16 14.50
C LEU A 9 -0.84 -11.30 14.19
N LYS A 10 -1.71 -10.53 14.86
CA LYS A 10 -3.16 -10.51 14.57
C LYS A 10 -3.46 -10.08 13.14
N LYS A 11 -2.75 -9.07 12.61
CA LYS A 11 -2.92 -8.62 11.22
C LYS A 11 -2.54 -9.71 10.22
N ILE A 12 -1.41 -10.37 10.44
CA ILE A 12 -0.95 -11.48 9.59
C ILE A 12 -1.90 -12.68 9.67
N ASP A 13 -2.36 -13.04 10.87
CA ASP A 13 -3.32 -14.13 11.05
C ASP A 13 -4.62 -13.87 10.29
N LYS A 14 -5.13 -12.63 10.34
CA LYS A 14 -6.30 -12.22 9.57
C LYS A 14 -6.04 -12.25 8.05
N LEU A 15 -4.86 -11.82 7.61
CA LEU A 15 -4.51 -11.85 6.18
C LEU A 15 -4.44 -13.29 5.67
N LEU A 16 -3.83 -14.20 6.44
CA LEU A 16 -3.53 -15.56 6.04
C LEU A 16 -4.61 -16.59 6.44
N SER A 17 -5.70 -16.19 7.11
CA SER A 17 -6.75 -17.09 7.62
C SER A 17 -7.29 -18.04 6.55
N ASP A 18 -7.67 -17.49 5.40
CA ASP A 18 -8.32 -18.22 4.32
C ASP A 18 -7.31 -18.75 3.28
N CYS A 19 -6.03 -18.64 3.59
CA CYS A 19 -4.97 -19.10 2.71
C CYS A 19 -4.58 -20.53 3.08
N ASP A 20 -4.56 -21.39 2.07
CA ASP A 20 -4.22 -22.82 2.15
C ASP A 20 -2.70 -23.03 2.32
N ILE A 21 -2.09 -22.26 3.21
CA ILE A 21 -0.65 -22.10 3.40
C ILE A 21 -0.33 -22.51 4.83
N ASN A 22 -0.20 -23.79 5.14
CA ASN A 22 0.27 -24.17 6.47
C ASN A 22 1.81 -24.04 6.58
N SER A 23 2.51 -24.14 5.46
CA SER A 23 3.96 -24.31 5.33
C SER A 23 4.80 -23.04 5.46
N GLY A 24 4.31 -21.87 5.01
CA GLY A 24 5.01 -20.58 5.15
C GLY A 24 4.51 -19.70 6.30
N LYS A 25 3.34 -20.01 6.88
CA LYS A 25 2.69 -19.16 7.91
C LYS A 25 3.55 -18.99 9.15
N GLN A 26 4.22 -20.05 9.61
CA GLN A 26 4.99 -19.99 10.86
C GLN A 26 6.24 -19.11 10.72
N LEU A 27 7.02 -19.29 9.65
CA LEU A 27 8.19 -18.47 9.36
C LEU A 27 7.82 -17.00 9.15
N VAL A 28 6.72 -16.72 8.44
CA VAL A 28 6.21 -15.35 8.28
C VAL A 28 5.84 -14.75 9.64
N LYS A 29 5.18 -15.51 10.53
CA LYS A 29 4.87 -15.04 11.89
C LYS A 29 6.12 -14.76 12.70
N GLU A 30 7.15 -15.60 12.60
CA GLU A 30 8.42 -15.40 13.28
C GLU A 30 9.11 -14.12 12.79
N ILE A 31 9.19 -13.92 11.47
CA ILE A 31 9.75 -12.69 10.86
C ILE A 31 8.97 -11.46 11.34
N VAL A 32 7.64 -11.51 11.25
CA VAL A 32 6.78 -10.37 11.63
C VAL A 32 6.83 -10.10 13.14
N SER A 33 7.07 -11.12 13.96
CA SER A 33 7.22 -10.95 15.41
C SER A 33 8.50 -10.23 15.80
N ASN A 34 9.50 -10.21 14.91
CA ASN A 34 10.78 -9.52 15.07
C ASN A 34 10.80 -8.12 14.43
N ILE A 35 9.67 -7.64 13.91
CA ILE A 35 9.54 -6.25 13.43
C ILE A 35 9.25 -5.35 14.62
N ASP A 36 10.22 -4.50 14.97
CA ASP A 36 10.16 -3.57 16.11
C ASP A 36 9.25 -2.35 15.90
N ASP A 37 8.35 -2.40 14.90
CA ASP A 37 7.45 -1.31 14.54
C ASP A 37 6.05 -1.84 14.19
N ARG A 38 5.06 -0.97 14.25
CA ARG A 38 3.68 -1.28 13.89
C ARG A 38 3.58 -1.44 12.38
N ILE A 39 3.06 -2.58 11.93
CA ILE A 39 2.66 -2.74 10.54
C ILE A 39 1.45 -1.85 10.26
N VAL A 40 1.53 -1.01 9.23
CA VAL A 40 0.46 -0.12 8.79
C VAL A 40 -0.40 -0.84 7.76
N GLU A 41 0.16 -1.12 6.58
CA GLU A 41 -0.53 -1.76 5.47
C GLU A 41 0.06 -3.12 5.10
N LEU A 42 -0.78 -3.99 4.54
CA LEU A 42 -0.44 -5.37 4.19
C LEU A 42 -1.16 -5.78 2.91
N LEU A 43 -0.41 -6.37 1.98
CA LEU A 43 -0.90 -6.95 0.75
C LEU A 43 -0.44 -8.40 0.64
N LEU A 44 -1.33 -9.26 0.14
CA LEU A 44 -1.00 -10.63 -0.22
C LEU A 44 -1.19 -10.81 -1.73
N SER A 45 -0.11 -11.18 -2.40
CA SER A 45 -0.09 -11.61 -3.78
C SER A 45 0.17 -13.11 -3.86
N ARG A 46 -0.38 -13.73 -4.90
CA ARG A 46 -0.12 -15.12 -5.25
C ARG A 46 0.18 -15.20 -6.73
N ASP A 47 1.34 -15.76 -7.06
CA ASP A 47 1.68 -16.13 -8.42
C ASP A 47 1.95 -17.62 -8.49
N SER A 48 1.10 -18.36 -9.20
CA SER A 48 1.19 -19.81 -9.34
C SER A 48 1.35 -20.54 -7.99
N ASN A 49 2.58 -20.93 -7.67
CA ASN A 49 2.96 -21.65 -6.46
C ASN A 49 3.78 -20.79 -5.48
N GLN A 50 3.92 -19.49 -5.70
CA GLN A 50 4.64 -18.56 -4.83
C GLN A 50 3.69 -17.52 -4.26
N TYR A 51 3.90 -17.20 -3.00
CA TYR A 51 3.19 -16.13 -2.31
C TYR A 51 4.14 -14.99 -2.02
N TYR A 52 3.60 -13.79 -2.10
CA TYR A 52 4.31 -12.56 -1.78
C TYR A 52 3.49 -11.78 -0.77
N ILE A 53 4.10 -11.41 0.34
CA ILE A 53 3.51 -10.50 1.32
C ILE A 53 4.31 -9.22 1.27
N LEU A 54 3.64 -8.14 0.88
CA LEU A 54 4.20 -6.81 0.94
C LEU A 54 3.60 -6.09 2.15
N THR A 55 4.45 -5.59 3.04
CA THR A 55 4.04 -4.93 4.27
C THR A 55 4.83 -3.66 4.50
N SER A 56 4.22 -2.70 5.17
CA SER A 56 4.83 -1.41 5.48
C SER A 56 4.76 -1.11 6.98
N THR A 57 5.74 -0.38 7.46
CA THR A 57 5.82 0.17 8.82
C THR A 57 5.96 1.69 8.75
N ARG A 58 6.30 2.39 9.83
CA ARG A 58 6.51 3.84 9.74
C ARG A 58 7.65 4.20 8.79
N ASN A 59 8.75 3.44 8.83
CA ASN A 59 9.98 3.80 8.14
C ASN A 59 10.40 2.80 7.05
N ASP A 60 9.94 1.56 7.13
CA ASP A 60 10.42 0.48 6.29
C ASP A 60 9.27 -0.19 5.52
N VAL A 61 9.61 -0.74 4.36
CA VAL A 61 8.79 -1.65 3.57
C VAL A 61 9.50 -2.99 3.45
N PHE A 62 8.72 -4.06 3.55
CA PHE A 62 9.21 -5.42 3.52
C PHE A 62 8.46 -6.22 2.47
N LEU A 63 9.21 -6.94 1.66
CA LEU A 63 8.70 -7.93 0.72
C LEU A 63 9.15 -9.31 1.20
N MET A 64 8.19 -10.12 1.65
CA MET A 64 8.40 -11.51 2.01
C MET A 64 7.91 -12.38 0.86
N SER A 65 8.71 -13.36 0.43
CA SER A 65 8.28 -14.33 -0.56
C SER A 65 8.56 -15.76 -0.11
N PHE A 66 7.64 -16.67 -0.42
CA PHE A 66 7.76 -18.08 -0.06
C PHE A 66 6.99 -18.96 -1.03
N VAL A 67 7.49 -20.18 -1.24
CA VAL A 67 6.87 -21.16 -2.12
C VAL A 67 5.83 -21.96 -1.34
N LYS A 68 4.65 -22.17 -1.93
CA LYS A 68 3.62 -23.05 -1.41
C LYS A 68 4.20 -24.45 -1.26
N ASN A 69 4.14 -24.97 -0.03
CA ASN A 69 4.70 -26.27 0.39
C ASN A 69 6.22 -26.33 0.52
N ASP A 70 6.93 -25.20 0.46
CA ASP A 70 8.28 -25.12 1.03
C ASP A 70 8.18 -24.69 2.49
N TYR A 71 8.84 -25.44 3.36
CA TYR A 71 8.79 -25.31 4.82
C TYR A 71 10.04 -24.66 5.39
N ASN A 72 11.08 -24.46 4.58
CA ASN A 72 12.41 -24.16 5.08
C ASN A 72 12.90 -22.76 4.74
N SER A 73 12.18 -22.01 3.90
CA SER A 73 12.67 -20.71 3.44
C SER A 73 11.56 -19.67 3.26
N VAL A 74 11.85 -18.46 3.74
CA VAL A 74 11.16 -17.23 3.38
C VAL A 74 12.25 -16.25 2.96
N ASP A 75 12.19 -15.78 1.71
CA ASP A 75 13.04 -14.67 1.28
C ASP A 75 12.47 -13.38 1.85
N LEU A 76 13.32 -12.59 2.51
CA LEU A 76 12.96 -11.32 3.11
C LEU A 76 13.79 -10.20 2.51
N GLN A 77 13.13 -9.31 1.79
CA GLN A 77 13.73 -8.06 1.33
C GLN A 77 13.17 -6.91 2.15
N LYS A 78 14.06 -6.03 2.59
CA LYS A 78 13.74 -4.83 3.38
C LYS A 78 14.34 -3.60 2.72
N ASP A 79 13.55 -2.53 2.63
CA ASP A 79 14.03 -1.19 2.27
C ASP A 79 13.41 -0.11 3.15
N LYS A 80 14.09 1.03 3.20
CA LYS A 80 13.53 2.23 3.82
C LYS A 80 12.54 2.89 2.86
N LYS A 81 11.39 3.31 3.37
CA LYS A 81 10.37 4.08 2.63
C LYS A 81 10.93 5.34 1.99
N ILE A 82 11.86 6.02 2.66
CA ILE A 82 12.51 7.23 2.12
C ILE A 82 13.27 6.98 0.82
N ASN A 83 13.66 5.72 0.55
CA ASN A 83 14.34 5.35 -0.69
C ASN A 83 13.38 5.03 -1.83
N ILE A 84 12.05 5.10 -1.63
CA ILE A 84 11.10 4.84 -2.71
C ILE A 84 11.13 6.04 -3.66
N CYS A 85 11.58 5.80 -4.89
CA CYS A 85 11.64 6.81 -5.94
C CYS A 85 10.28 6.98 -6.63
N LYS A 86 9.57 5.88 -6.86
CA LYS A 86 8.28 5.86 -7.56
C LYS A 86 7.42 4.74 -7.02
N ALA A 87 6.12 4.98 -6.93
CA ALA A 87 5.13 3.95 -6.64
C ALA A 87 3.96 4.10 -7.64
N LYS A 88 3.67 3.05 -8.41
CA LYS A 88 2.66 3.06 -9.47
C LYS A 88 1.50 2.14 -9.10
N PHE A 89 0.31 2.72 -9.04
CA PHE A 89 -0.95 1.97 -9.02
C PHE A 89 -1.25 1.46 -10.43
N ILE A 90 -1.54 0.17 -10.57
CA ILE A 90 -2.02 -0.39 -11.83
C ILE A 90 -3.47 -0.86 -11.65
N LYS A 91 -3.75 -1.64 -10.62
CA LYS A 91 -5.10 -2.17 -10.37
C LYS A 91 -5.34 -2.50 -8.90
N GLY A 92 -6.58 -2.32 -8.43
CA GLY A 92 -7.02 -2.71 -7.08
C GLY A 92 -7.31 -4.21 -6.92
N THR A 93 -7.42 -4.67 -5.68
CA THR A 93 -7.75 -6.07 -5.32
C THR A 93 -9.25 -6.37 -5.53
N PRO A 94 -9.64 -7.58 -5.99
CA PRO A 94 -8.81 -8.74 -6.34
C PRO A 94 -8.13 -8.63 -7.71
N ASN A 95 -7.07 -9.42 -7.92
CA ASN A 95 -6.17 -9.33 -9.07
C ASN A 95 -5.52 -7.94 -9.18
N GLY A 96 -5.15 -7.39 -8.03
CA GLY A 96 -4.49 -6.10 -7.95
C GLY A 96 -3.05 -6.17 -8.44
N GLU A 97 -2.53 -5.01 -8.81
CA GLU A 97 -1.17 -4.88 -9.33
C GLU A 97 -0.59 -3.52 -8.96
N LEU A 98 0.67 -3.53 -8.53
CA LEU A 98 1.44 -2.33 -8.20
C LEU A 98 2.91 -2.51 -8.52
N ILE A 99 3.60 -1.39 -8.70
CA ILE A 99 5.06 -1.33 -8.89
C ILE A 99 5.64 -0.34 -7.89
N ILE A 100 6.72 -0.73 -7.20
CA ILE A 100 7.52 0.15 -6.33
C ILE A 100 8.94 0.16 -6.85
N THR A 101 9.44 1.34 -7.19
CA THR A 101 10.78 1.54 -7.72
C THR A 101 11.65 2.21 -6.66
N PHE A 102 12.80 1.60 -6.41
CA PHE A 102 13.91 2.10 -5.60
C PHE A 102 15.08 2.47 -6.54
N PRO A 103 16.14 3.15 -6.07
CA PRO A 103 17.26 3.56 -6.93
C PRO A 103 17.92 2.41 -7.69
N ASN A 104 17.97 1.22 -7.07
CA ASN A 104 18.72 0.08 -7.59
C ASN A 104 17.87 -1.15 -7.90
N LYS A 105 16.56 -1.08 -7.69
CA LYS A 105 15.66 -2.24 -7.87
C LYS A 105 14.21 -1.82 -8.01
N GLU A 106 13.41 -2.74 -8.53
CA GLU A 106 11.98 -2.60 -8.67
C GLU A 106 11.26 -3.81 -8.09
N TRP A 107 10.20 -3.56 -7.32
CA TRP A 107 9.28 -4.58 -6.84
C TRP A 107 7.99 -4.51 -7.64
N HIS A 108 7.75 -5.54 -8.44
CA HIS A 108 6.51 -5.71 -9.18
C HIS A 108 5.65 -6.75 -8.51
N LEU A 109 4.53 -6.33 -7.92
CA LEU A 109 3.56 -7.25 -7.33
C LEU A 109 2.33 -7.36 -8.23
N LYS A 110 2.10 -8.56 -8.77
CA LYS A 110 0.93 -8.92 -9.59
C LYS A 110 0.00 -9.84 -8.82
N ASN A 111 -1.24 -10.02 -9.30
CA ASN A 111 -2.19 -10.97 -8.72
C ASN A 111 -2.37 -10.81 -7.21
N ILE A 112 -2.54 -9.57 -6.76
CA ILE A 112 -2.82 -9.25 -5.36
C ILE A 112 -4.24 -9.73 -5.04
N ILE A 113 -4.33 -10.70 -4.13
CA ILE A 113 -5.57 -11.40 -3.74
C ILE A 113 -6.17 -10.86 -2.43
N LYS A 114 -5.37 -10.25 -1.55
CA LYS A 114 -5.86 -9.62 -0.30
C LYS A 114 -5.13 -8.31 0.01
N GLY A 115 -5.81 -7.46 0.78
CA GLY A 115 -5.37 -6.11 1.13
C GLY A 115 -5.93 -5.05 0.17
N ARG A 116 -5.63 -3.77 0.42
CA ARG A 116 -6.07 -2.66 -0.41
C ARG A 116 -4.86 -1.97 -1.04
N VAL A 117 -4.68 -2.18 -2.34
CA VAL A 117 -3.54 -1.66 -3.10
C VAL A 117 -3.45 -0.13 -3.01
N PHE A 118 -4.60 0.55 -3.06
CA PHE A 118 -4.66 2.01 -2.94
C PHE A 118 -4.15 2.48 -1.58
N ASP A 119 -4.66 1.92 -0.48
CA ASP A 119 -4.27 2.27 0.89
C ASP A 119 -2.77 2.03 1.11
N PHE A 120 -2.24 0.90 0.61
CA PHE A 120 -0.81 0.62 0.65
C PHE A 120 0.02 1.68 -0.07
N LEU A 121 -0.38 2.09 -1.28
CA LEU A 121 0.36 3.10 -2.05
C LEU A 121 0.33 4.48 -1.41
N GLN A 122 -0.77 4.86 -0.75
CA GLN A 122 -0.85 6.11 0.00
C GLN A 122 0.15 6.11 1.17
N ASP A 123 0.33 4.97 1.84
CA ASP A 123 1.26 4.83 2.96
C ASP A 123 2.75 4.78 2.54
N VAL A 124 3.06 4.34 1.32
CA VAL A 124 4.44 4.23 0.81
C VAL A 124 4.81 5.31 -0.21
N LYS A 125 3.95 6.32 -0.41
CA LYS A 125 4.17 7.39 -1.40
C LYS A 125 5.53 8.07 -1.15
N PRO A 126 6.34 8.31 -2.20
CA PRO A 126 7.61 9.02 -2.07
C PRO A 126 7.46 10.36 -1.34
N VAL A 127 8.40 10.66 -0.43
CA VAL A 127 8.41 11.92 0.34
C VAL A 127 8.63 13.13 -0.58
N ASN A 128 9.37 12.97 -1.68
CA ASN A 128 9.62 14.02 -2.65
C ASN A 128 8.51 14.05 -3.72
N ILE A 129 7.43 14.77 -3.43
CA ILE A 129 6.28 14.99 -4.32
C ILE A 129 6.66 15.84 -5.56
N ASN A 130 7.72 16.65 -5.49
CA ASN A 130 8.07 17.65 -6.50
C ASN A 130 8.73 17.13 -7.79
N ASN A 131 8.72 15.82 -8.05
CA ASN A 131 9.17 15.22 -9.32
C ASN A 131 8.10 14.29 -9.95
N ALA A 132 6.83 14.48 -9.60
CA ALA A 132 5.73 13.69 -10.14
C ALA A 132 5.32 14.18 -11.55
N PHE A 133 6.01 13.70 -12.58
CA PHE A 133 5.42 13.64 -13.92
C PHE A 133 4.36 12.53 -13.90
N TYR A 134 3.09 12.93 -13.78
CA TYR A 134 1.94 12.04 -13.99
C TYR A 134 1.89 11.69 -15.47
N ASP A 135 2.67 10.68 -15.85
CA ASP A 135 2.64 10.17 -17.21
C ASP A 135 1.28 9.56 -17.49
N SER A 136 0.62 10.15 -18.46
CA SER A 136 -0.76 9.97 -18.87
C SER A 136 -1.19 8.50 -19.01
N SER A 137 -2.29 8.12 -18.37
CA SER A 137 -3.19 7.11 -18.97
C SER A 137 -4.61 7.13 -18.39
N ILE A 138 -5.53 7.75 -19.17
CA ILE A 138 -6.89 7.27 -19.54
C ILE A 138 -7.90 7.16 -18.37
N ARG A 139 -9.02 7.88 -18.26
CA ARG A 139 -9.91 8.56 -19.22
C ARG A 139 -10.82 9.51 -18.39
N GLY A 140 -10.85 10.80 -18.69
CA GLY A 140 -11.93 11.71 -18.24
C GLY A 140 -11.68 12.58 -17.00
N GLU A 141 -10.48 12.62 -16.42
CA GLU A 141 -10.23 13.40 -15.19
C GLU A 141 -9.51 14.72 -15.47
N PHE A 142 -10.09 15.77 -14.88
CA PHE A 142 -9.79 17.19 -14.98
C PHE A 142 -8.29 17.53 -14.94
N HIS A 143 -7.86 18.45 -15.84
CA HIS A 143 -6.50 19.03 -15.89
C HIS A 143 -5.98 19.59 -14.55
N GLN A 144 -6.86 19.77 -13.56
CA GLN A 144 -6.59 20.35 -12.25
C GLN A 144 -5.82 19.42 -11.30
N LEU A 145 -5.82 18.10 -11.54
CA LEU A 145 -5.02 17.14 -10.75
C LEU A 145 -3.54 17.09 -11.17
N LEU A 146 -3.18 17.78 -12.25
CA LEU A 146 -1.81 17.93 -12.74
C LEU A 146 -1.10 19.16 -12.15
N ASP A 147 -1.82 20.00 -11.41
CA ASP A 147 -1.27 21.20 -10.78
C ASP A 147 -0.88 20.87 -9.31
N PRO A 148 0.41 20.96 -8.94
CA PRO A 148 0.89 20.58 -7.61
C PRO A 148 0.21 21.34 -6.47
N ASP A 149 -0.10 22.61 -6.70
CA ASP A 149 -0.78 23.48 -5.74
C ASP A 149 -2.19 22.98 -5.42
N HIS A 150 -2.86 22.36 -6.40
CA HIS A 150 -4.24 21.92 -6.25
C HIS A 150 -4.37 20.55 -5.57
N ALA A 151 -3.38 19.66 -5.77
CA ALA A 151 -3.30 18.41 -5.03
C ALA A 151 -3.10 18.66 -3.52
N GLU A 152 -2.32 19.69 -3.17
CA GLU A 152 -2.12 20.10 -1.77
C GLU A 152 -3.40 20.66 -1.14
N GLU A 153 -4.20 21.42 -1.91
CA GLU A 153 -5.50 21.93 -1.47
C GLU A 153 -6.53 20.82 -1.22
N ILE A 154 -6.58 19.81 -2.09
CA ILE A 154 -7.48 18.66 -1.93
C ILE A 154 -7.08 17.83 -0.70
N ASP A 155 -5.78 17.63 -0.45
CA ASP A 155 -5.30 16.94 0.75
C ASP A 155 -5.58 17.74 2.03
N LYS A 156 -5.48 19.08 1.99
CA LYS A 156 -5.90 19.96 3.09
C LYS A 156 -7.40 19.84 3.37
N LEU A 157 -8.24 19.89 2.33
CA LEU A 157 -9.70 19.72 2.44
C LEU A 157 -10.07 18.36 3.03
N ARG A 158 -9.41 17.28 2.57
CA ARG A 158 -9.63 15.93 3.09
C ARG A 158 -9.26 15.83 4.56
N ARG A 159 -8.14 16.44 4.95
CA ARG A 159 -7.69 16.46 6.34
C ARG A 159 -8.66 17.25 7.23
N TYR A 160 -9.14 18.40 6.78
CA TYR A 160 -10.17 19.19 7.47
C TYR A 160 -11.47 18.40 7.67
N MET A 161 -11.89 17.61 6.68
CA MET A 161 -13.04 16.72 6.81
C MET A 161 -12.80 15.60 7.82
N GLN A 162 -11.63 14.95 7.77
CA GLN A 162 -11.26 13.87 8.72
C GLN A 162 -11.11 14.36 10.16
N GLU A 163 -10.68 15.61 10.34
CA GLU A 163 -10.59 16.29 11.62
C GLU A 163 -11.97 16.85 12.08
N GLY A 164 -13.01 16.70 11.27
CA GLY A 164 -14.40 17.05 11.61
C GLY A 164 -14.73 18.54 11.47
N HIS A 165 -13.89 19.32 10.80
CA HIS A 165 -14.09 20.75 10.58
C HIS A 165 -15.12 21.05 9.48
N ILE A 166 -15.29 20.14 8.52
CA ILE A 166 -16.30 20.21 7.47
C ILE A 166 -16.99 18.84 7.34
N SER A 167 -18.25 18.85 6.97
CA SER A 167 -19.02 17.63 6.69
C SER A 167 -18.60 17.01 5.36
N HIS A 168 -19.00 15.76 5.13
CA HIS A 168 -18.76 15.07 3.87
C HIS A 168 -19.43 15.79 2.68
N TYR A 169 -20.63 16.35 2.89
CA TYR A 169 -21.33 17.14 1.88
C TYR A 169 -20.59 18.43 1.53
N GLU A 170 -20.06 19.12 2.53
CA GLU A 170 -19.25 20.33 2.31
C GLU A 170 -17.94 19.99 1.62
N TYR A 171 -17.30 18.87 1.98
CA TYR A 171 -16.12 18.38 1.26
C TYR A 171 -16.43 18.12 -0.21
N ASP A 172 -17.55 17.48 -0.55
CA ASP A 172 -17.97 17.26 -1.94
C ASP A 172 -18.26 18.56 -2.68
N ASP A 173 -18.74 19.59 -1.97
CA ASP A 173 -18.99 20.89 -2.53
C ASP A 173 -17.73 21.72 -2.77
N TYR A 174 -16.75 21.63 -1.87
CA TYR A 174 -15.49 22.34 -1.96
C TYR A 174 -14.46 21.63 -2.83
N ASN A 175 -14.62 20.32 -3.05
CA ASN A 175 -13.69 19.56 -3.87
C ASN A 175 -14.02 19.71 -5.37
N PRO A 176 -13.23 20.46 -6.14
CA PRO A 176 -13.46 20.67 -7.56
C PRO A 176 -13.22 19.39 -8.38
N SER A 177 -12.59 18.37 -7.81
CA SER A 177 -12.33 17.09 -8.47
C SER A 177 -13.54 16.15 -8.49
N ILE A 178 -14.62 16.48 -7.78
CA ILE A 178 -15.82 15.64 -7.72
C ILE A 178 -16.84 16.18 -8.72
N SER A 179 -17.21 15.35 -9.70
CA SER A 179 -18.28 15.66 -10.64
C SER A 179 -19.59 15.87 -9.89
N LYS A 180 -20.05 17.12 -9.83
CA LYS A 180 -21.32 17.47 -9.20
C LYS A 180 -22.47 17.03 -10.11
N ALA A 181 -23.33 16.15 -9.60
CA ALA A 181 -24.52 15.73 -10.34
C ALA A 181 -25.40 16.96 -10.63
N GLY A 182 -25.51 17.35 -11.90
CA GLY A 182 -26.39 18.42 -12.36
C GLY A 182 -25.73 19.67 -12.98
N LYS A 183 -24.45 19.63 -13.38
CA LYS A 183 -23.85 20.63 -14.28
C LYS A 183 -23.13 19.98 -15.45
#